data_AF-A0A264VN70-F1
#
_entry.id   AF-A0A264VN70-F1
#
_cell.length_a   1.000
_cell.length_b   1.000
_cell.length_c   1.000
_cell.angle_alpha   90.00
_cell.angle_beta   90.00
_cell.angle_gamma   90.00
#
_symmetry.space_group_name_H-M   'P 1'
#
loop_
_entity.id
_entity.type
_entity.pdbx_description
1 polymer ?
#
loop_
_entity_poly.entity_id
_entity_poly.type
_entity_poly.pdbx_seq_one_letter_code
_entity_poly.pdbx_strand_id
1 'polypeptide(L)' 'MKKYGIRTTEKDSTPGFRSNDITIKWFSSETERNKYYDHLMAPHKPDLREMMTDNDYITSHYEKIEE' A
#
# COMPACT_ATOMS: atom_id res chain seq x y z
N MET A 1 15.06 20.11 3.61
CA MET A 1 15.13 19.03 2.60
C MET A 1 13.71 18.52 2.41
N LYS A 2 13.24 18.34 1.17
CA LYS A 2 11.93 17.72 0.92
C LYS A 2 11.99 16.25 1.33
N LYS A 3 10.97 15.75 2.01
CA LYS A 3 10.78 14.33 2.30
C LYS A 3 9.73 13.77 1.34
N TYR A 4 10.00 12.59 0.81
CA TYR A 4 9.11 11.91 -0.12
C TYR A 4 8.54 10.68 0.57
N GLY A 5 7.22 10.51 0.60
CA GLY A 5 6.58 9.41 1.30
C GLY A 5 5.54 8.68 0.46
N ILE A 6 5.20 7.48 0.89
CA ILE A 6 4.02 6.75 0.44
C ILE A 6 3.21 6.37 1.66
N ARG A 7 1.95 6.77 1.66
CA ARG A 7 0.95 6.36 2.63
C ARG A 7 0.21 5.14 2.08
N THR A 8 0.19 4.07 2.84
CA THR A 8 -0.59 2.87 2.56
C THR A 8 -1.73 2.79 3.56
N THR A 9 -2.96 2.65 3.05
CA THR A 9 -4.15 2.38 3.86
C THR A 9 -4.66 1.00 3.49
N GLU A 10 -4.63 0.08 4.44
CA GLU A 10 -5.11 -1.28 4.28
C GLU A 10 -6.36 -1.48 5.13
N LYS A 11 -7.42 -1.98 4.51
CA LYS A 11 -8.67 -2.29 5.19
C LYS A 11 -8.96 -3.78 5.05
N ASP A 12 -9.04 -4.46 6.18
CA ASP A 12 -9.45 -5.86 6.26
C ASP A 12 -10.89 -5.93 6.78
N SER A 13 -11.76 -6.49 5.95
CA SER A 13 -13.20 -6.70 6.20
C SER A 13 -13.53 -8.17 6.39
N THR A 14 -12.53 -9.04 6.59
CA THR A 14 -12.72 -10.46 6.85
C THR A 14 -13.69 -10.68 8.03
N PRO A 15 -14.73 -11.52 7.87
CA PRO A 15 -15.67 -11.81 8.96
C PRO A 15 -14.93 -12.36 10.19
N GLY A 16 -15.09 -11.69 11.34
CA GLY A 16 -14.42 -12.05 12.59
C GLY A 16 -13.04 -11.42 12.79
N PHE A 17 -12.47 -10.76 11.78
CA PHE A 17 -11.19 -10.05 11.87
C PHE A 17 -11.25 -8.77 11.03
N ARG A 18 -11.60 -7.65 11.67
CA ARG A 18 -11.72 -6.35 11.01
C ARG A 18 -10.61 -5.42 11.48
N SER A 19 -9.80 -4.92 10.57
CA SER A 19 -8.77 -3.93 10.86
C SER A 19 -8.73 -2.83 9.81
N ASN A 20 -8.16 -1.70 10.20
CA ASN A 20 -7.84 -0.61 9.29
C ASN A 20 -6.49 -0.04 9.72
N ASP A 21 -5.48 -0.27 8.89
CA ASP A 21 -4.10 0.03 9.19
C ASP A 21 -3.58 1.09 8.22
N ILE A 22 -2.99 2.16 8.78
CA ILE A 22 -2.37 3.24 8.02
C ILE A 22 -0.89 3.22 8.32
N THR A 23 -0.08 3.06 7.27
CA THR A 23 1.38 3.09 7.37
C THR A 23 1.94 4.15 6.44
N ILE A 24 3.05 4.78 6.84
CA ILE A 24 3.75 5.76 6.02
C ILE A 24 5.21 5.33 5.91
N LYS A 25 5.69 5.21 4.68
CA LYS A 25 7.09 4.94 4.37
C LYS A 25 7.74 6.17 3.76
N TRP A 26 8.79 6.67 4.39
CA TRP A 26 9.57 7.80 3.92
C TRP A 26 10.79 7.34 3.10
N PHE A 27 11.18 8.16 2.13
CA PHE A 27 12.28 7.92 1.20
C PHE A 27 13.21 9.12 1.16
N SER A 28 14.49 8.85 0.89
CA SER A 28 15.54 9.86 0.82
C SER A 28 15.47 10.68 -0.48
N SER A 29 14.80 10.17 -1.51
CA SER A 29 14.64 10.85 -2.80
C SER A 29 13.29 10.56 -3.47
N GLU A 30 12.89 11.48 -4.36
CA GLU A 30 11.72 11.34 -5.21
C GLU A 30 11.78 10.09 -6.10
N THR A 31 12.95 9.81 -6.66
CA THR A 31 13.16 8.69 -7.57
C THR A 31 12.98 7.35 -6.86
N GLU A 32 13.47 7.21 -5.62
CA GLU A 32 13.24 6.02 -4.80
C GLU A 32 11.76 5.83 -4.47
N ARG A 33 11.08 6.91 -4.06
CA ARG A 33 9.64 6.92 -3.82
C ARG A 33 8.86 6.47 -5.06
N ASN A 34 9.18 7.02 -6.23
CA ASN A 34 8.49 6.66 -7.47
C ASN A 34 8.73 5.19 -7.87
N LYS A 35 9.97 4.70 -7.81
CA LYS A 35 10.28 3.28 -8.09
C LYS A 35 9.50 2.33 -7.18
N TYR A 36 9.40 2.65 -5.89
CA TYR A 36 8.64 1.82 -4.95
C TYR A 36 7.14 1.90 -5.20
N TYR A 37 6.61 3.09 -5.50
CA TYR A 37 5.20 3.25 -5.86
C TYR A 37 4.84 2.44 -7.12
N ASP A 38 5.66 2.54 -8.16
CA ASP A 38 5.44 1.82 -9.42
C ASP A 38 5.51 0.31 -9.21
N HIS A 39 6.39 -0.14 -8.31
CA HIS A 39 6.42 -1.54 -7.87
C HIS A 39 5.10 -1.95 -7.22
N LEU A 40 4.58 -1.18 -6.24
CA LEU A 40 3.31 -1.49 -5.56
C LEU A 40 2.08 -1.49 -6.47
N MET A 41 2.13 -0.74 -7.58
CA MET A 41 1.05 -0.65 -8.57
C MET A 41 1.19 -1.66 -9.71
N ALA A 42 2.32 -2.36 -9.82
CA ALA A 42 2.52 -3.31 -10.89
C ALA A 42 1.69 -4.58 -10.63
N PRO A 43 1.18 -5.23 -11.69
CA PRO A 43 0.51 -6.52 -11.53
C PRO A 43 1.50 -7.56 -11.02
N HIS A 44 1.12 -8.27 -9.95
CA HIS A 44 1.91 -9.34 -9.34
C HIS A 44 1.18 -10.68 -9.44
N LYS A 45 1.88 -11.77 -9.12
CA LYS A 45 1.26 -13.11 -9.08
C LYS A 45 0.48 -13.27 -7.77
N PRO A 46 -0.76 -13.78 -7.82
CA PRO A 46 -1.58 -14.06 -6.64
C PRO A 46 -0.85 -14.89 -5.60
N ASP A 47 -0.66 -14.31 -4.42
CA ASP A 47 -0.47 -15.05 -3.18
C ASP A 47 -1.82 -15.25 -2.46
N LEU A 48 -1.81 -15.99 -1.34
CA LEU A 48 -3.03 -16.24 -0.56
C LEU A 48 -3.71 -14.95 -0.06
N ARG A 49 -2.94 -13.88 0.12
CA ARG A 49 -3.46 -12.57 0.54
C ARG A 49 -4.15 -11.87 -0.63
N GLU A 50 -3.58 -11.94 -1.82
CA GLU A 50 -4.23 -11.44 -3.05
C GLU A 50 -5.54 -12.18 -3.35
N MET A 51 -5.65 -13.49 -3.07
CA MET A 51 -6.94 -14.20 -3.18
C MET A 51 -8.02 -13.65 -2.23
N MET A 52 -7.64 -13.10 -1.06
CA MET A 52 -8.56 -12.41 -0.16
C MET A 52 -8.87 -10.99 -0.64
N THR A 53 -7.90 -10.32 -1.27
CA THR A 53 -8.08 -9.02 -1.95
C THR A 53 -9.08 -9.13 -3.12
N ASP A 54 -8.98 -10.18 -3.94
CA ASP A 54 -9.87 -10.42 -5.09
C ASP A 54 -11.34 -10.66 -4.68
N ASN A 55 -11.59 -11.05 -3.43
CA ASN A 55 -12.93 -11.19 -2.85
C ASN A 55 -13.37 -9.94 -2.07
N ASP A 56 -12.68 -8.81 -2.25
CA ASP A 56 -12.90 -7.54 -1.56
C ASP A 56 -12.80 -7.60 -0.02
N TYR A 57 -12.20 -8.65 0.55
CA TYR A 57 -11.99 -8.72 2.00
C TYR A 57 -10.87 -7.77 2.43
N ILE A 58 -9.76 -7.77 1.72
CA ILE A 58 -8.62 -6.88 1.98
C ILE A 58 -8.53 -5.87 0.86
N THR A 59 -8.45 -4.58 1.17
CA THR A 59 -8.26 -3.52 0.17
C THR A 59 -7.09 -2.64 0.57
N SER A 60 -6.16 -2.42 -0.35
CA SER A 60 -4.98 -1.56 -0.14
C SER A 60 -5.04 -0.35 -1.04
N HIS A 61 -4.89 0.84 -0.46
CA HIS A 61 -4.79 2.10 -1.17
C HIS A 61 -3.42 2.75 -0.92
N TYR A 62 -2.81 3.28 -1.98
CA TYR A 62 -1.47 3.85 -1.93
C TYR A 62 -1.50 5.30 -2.43
N GLU A 63 -0.93 6.21 -1.65
CA GLU A 63 -0.92 7.65 -1.93
C GLU A 63 0.52 8.20 -1.82
N LYS A 64 0.97 8.97 -2.81
CA LYS A 64 2.27 9.68 -2.75
C LYS A 64 2.10 10.97 -1.93
N ILE A 65 2.96 11.18 -0.94
CA ILE A 65 2.95 12.38 -0.08
C ILE A 65 4.31 13.08 -0.07
N GLU A 66 4.33 14.39 0.21
CA GLU A 66 5.54 15.23 0.25
C GLU A 66 5.49 16.20 1.44
N GLU A 67 6.62 16.36 2.16
CA GLU A 67 6.76 17.24 3.34
C GLU A 67 8.03 18.11 3.25
#